data_AF-A0A3G9JE28-F1
#
_entry.id   AF-A0A3G9JE28-F1
#
_cell.length_a   1.000
_cell.length_b   1.000
_cell.length_c   1.000
_cell.angle_alpha   90.00
_cell.angle_beta   90.00
_cell.angle_gamma   90.00
#
_symmetry.space_group_name_H-M   'P 1'
#
loop_
_entity.id
_entity.type
_entity.pdbx_description
1 polymer ?
#
loop_
_entity_poly.entity_id
_entity_poly.type
_entity_poly.pdbx_seq_one_letter_code
_entity_poly.pdbx_strand_id
1 'polypeptide(L)' 'MLCSAKGCPIAVEVFEGNTSDGATLSGQIEKVRKGWGIENVVWVSDRGIFTNSKIKELVKPLEGLDYIGSIPILP' A
#
# COMPACT_ATOMS: atom_id res chain seq x y z
N MET A 1 -4.40 5.26 -5.24
CA MET A 1 -5.68 4.94 -5.92
C MET A 1 -6.19 3.62 -5.36
N LEU A 2 -7.48 3.53 -5.05
CA LEU A 2 -8.14 2.31 -4.61
C LEU A 2 -9.10 1.83 -5.69
N CYS A 3 -9.09 0.53 -5.96
CA CYS A 3 -9.95 -0.11 -6.94
C CYS A 3 -10.73 -1.25 -6.31
N SER A 4 -11.95 -1.48 -6.82
CA SER A 4 -12.67 -2.74 -6.59
C SER A 4 -11.93 -3.93 -7.20
N ALA A 5 -12.30 -5.14 -6.81
CA ALA A 5 -11.75 -6.38 -7.36
C ALA A 5 -11.95 -6.52 -8.90
N LYS A 6 -12.93 -5.81 -9.48
CA LYS A 6 -13.13 -5.77 -10.95
C LYS A 6 -12.24 -4.74 -11.65
N GLY A 7 -11.35 -4.06 -10.93
CA GLY A 7 -10.51 -2.99 -11.45
C GLY A 7 -11.22 -1.64 -11.58
N CYS A 8 -12.47 -1.51 -11.14
CA CYS A 8 -13.17 -0.22 -11.17
C CYS A 8 -12.59 0.71 -10.09
N PRO A 9 -12.11 1.92 -10.43
CA PRO A 9 -11.62 2.91 -9.47
C PRO A 9 -12.72 3.33 -8.49
N ILE A 10 -12.42 3.41 -7.20
CA ILE A 10 -13.39 3.84 -6.17
C ILE A 10 -12.89 5.01 -5.31
N ALA A 11 -11.58 5.23 -5.22
CA ALA A 11 -11.03 6.39 -4.54
C ALA A 11 -9.65 6.78 -5.08
N VAL A 12 -9.34 8.07 -4.99
CA VAL A 12 -8.02 8.63 -5.30
C VAL A 12 -7.64 9.66 -4.24
N GLU A 13 -6.35 9.69 -3.94
CA GLU A 13 -5.73 10.72 -3.13
C GLU A 13 -4.47 11.16 -3.86
N VAL A 14 -4.25 12.48 -3.88
CA VAL A 14 -3.13 13.11 -4.57
C VAL A 14 -2.31 13.84 -3.53
N PHE A 15 -1.00 13.60 -3.56
CA PHE A 15 -0.03 14.23 -2.67
C PHE A 15 0.77 15.27 -3.43
N GLU A 16 1.38 16.20 -2.71
CA GLU A 16 2.34 17.13 -3.29
C GLU A 16 3.53 16.37 -3.91
N GLY A 17 4.04 16.82 -5.05
CA GLY A 17 5.06 16.08 -5.82
C GLY A 17 6.43 15.94 -5.14
N ASN A 18 6.66 16.66 -4.05
CA ASN A 18 7.83 16.55 -3.17
C ASN A 18 7.64 15.52 -2.04
N THR A 19 6.46 14.89 -1.94
CA THR A 19 6.19 13.86 -0.93
C THR A 19 6.68 12.51 -1.44
N SER A 20 7.61 11.88 -0.75
CA SER A 20 8.06 10.53 -1.14
C SER A 20 6.92 9.53 -0.98
N ASP A 21 6.70 8.66 -1.98
CA ASP A 21 5.69 7.59 -1.92
C ASP A 21 5.87 6.70 -0.68
N GLY A 22 7.12 6.54 -0.25
CA GLY A 22 7.44 5.78 0.93
C GLY A 22 6.86 6.33 2.23
N ALA A 23 6.66 7.65 2.29
CA ALA A 23 6.09 8.35 3.45
C ALA A 23 4.55 8.32 3.46
N THR A 24 3.91 8.04 2.31
CA THR A 24 2.44 8.02 2.21
C THR A 24 1.85 6.65 2.53
N LEU A 25 2.62 5.57 2.37
CA LEU A 25 2.15 4.18 2.51
C LEU A 25 1.45 3.89 3.85
N SER A 26 2.06 4.24 4.97
CA SER A 26 1.49 3.96 6.30
C SER A 26 0.17 4.69 6.53
N GLY A 27 0.11 5.98 6.19
CA GLY A 27 -1.11 6.79 6.30
C GLY A 27 -2.22 6.29 5.38
N GLN A 28 -1.87 5.82 4.18
CA GLN A 28 -2.85 5.22 3.28
C GLN A 28 -3.39 3.89 3.81
N ILE A 29 -2.52 3.01 4.33
CA ILE A 29 -2.94 1.76 4.98
C ILE A 29 -3.89 2.07 6.14
N GLU A 30 -3.55 3.03 7.00
CA GLU A 30 -4.40 3.42 8.12
C GLU A 30 -5.77 3.93 7.66
N LYS A 31 -5.81 4.81 6.66
CA LYS A 31 -7.05 5.35 6.11
C LYS A 31 -7.95 4.26 5.54
N VAL A 32 -7.40 3.33 4.77
CA VAL A 32 -8.17 2.23 4.16
C VAL A 32 -8.67 1.24 5.22
N ARG A 33 -7.79 0.82 6.14
CA ARG A 33 -8.12 -0.18 7.17
C ARG A 33 -9.05 0.38 8.24
N LYS A 34 -8.68 1.49 8.86
CA LYS A 34 -9.41 2.05 10.01
C LYS A 34 -10.45 3.07 9.58
N GLY A 35 -10.09 3.95 8.65
CA GLY A 35 -10.99 5.01 8.18
C GLY A 35 -12.18 4.48 7.39
N TRP A 36 -11.97 3.44 6.57
CA TRP A 36 -13.02 2.86 5.71
C TRP A 36 -13.45 1.44 6.12
N GLY A 37 -12.78 0.82 7.10
CA GLY A 37 -13.13 -0.52 7.57
C GLY A 37 -12.86 -1.63 6.55
N ILE A 38 -11.99 -1.40 5.56
CA ILE A 38 -11.68 -2.40 4.54
C ILE A 38 -10.57 -3.31 5.09
N GLU A 39 -10.91 -4.54 5.44
CA GLU A 39 -9.96 -5.47 6.07
C GLU A 39 -9.11 -6.24 5.05
N ASN A 40 -9.65 -6.56 3.87
CA ASN A 40 -8.93 -7.36 2.87
C ASN A 40 -8.50 -6.49 1.69
N VAL A 41 -7.19 -6.23 1.57
CA VAL A 41 -6.61 -5.33 0.56
C VAL A 41 -5.29 -5.89 0.06
N VAL A 42 -5.11 -5.87 -1.26
CA VAL A 42 -3.81 -6.09 -1.91
C VAL A 42 -3.25 -4.74 -2.33
N TRP A 43 -2.11 -4.37 -1.78
CA TRP A 43 -1.45 -3.12 -2.10
C TRP A 43 -0.48 -3.31 -3.27
N VAL A 44 -0.71 -2.59 -4.37
CA VAL A 44 0.14 -2.67 -5.57
C VAL A 44 0.99 -1.42 -5.67
N SER A 45 2.30 -1.57 -5.79
CA SER A 45 3.22 -0.43 -5.80
C SER A 45 4.47 -0.65 -6.64
N ASP A 46 5.04 0.44 -7.14
CA ASP A 46 6.30 0.42 -7.88
C ASP A 46 7.52 0.09 -6.99
N ARG A 47 8.66 -0.15 -7.63
CA ARG A 47 9.93 -0.52 -7.02
C ARG A 47 10.35 0.50 -5.97
N GLY A 48 10.87 -0.02 -4.86
CA GLY A 48 11.42 0.79 -3.77
C GLY A 48 10.40 1.22 -2.72
N ILE A 49 9.10 1.03 -2.96
CA ILE A 49 8.07 1.34 -1.95
C ILE A 49 7.95 0.22 -0.92
N PHE A 50 7.87 -1.05 -1.37
CA PHE A 50 7.90 -2.22 -0.50
C PHE A 50 9.33 -2.69 -0.21
N THR A 51 10.04 -1.96 0.64
CA THR A 51 11.32 -2.43 1.20
C THR A 51 11.09 -3.55 2.23
N ASN A 52 12.12 -4.36 2.49
CA ASN A 52 12.05 -5.41 3.52
C ASN A 52 11.67 -4.89 4.91
N SER A 53 12.11 -3.68 5.28
CA SER A 53 11.73 -3.04 6.55
C SER A 53 10.23 -2.76 6.59
N LYS A 54 9.69 -2.09 5.57
CA LYS A 54 8.26 -1.75 5.50
C LYS A 54 7.36 -2.97 5.43
N ILE A 55 7.76 -4.02 4.73
CA ILE A 55 6.98 -5.27 4.71
C ILE A 55 6.89 -5.85 6.13
N LYS A 56 8.00 -5.88 6.88
CA LYS A 56 8.02 -6.39 8.26
C LYS A 56 7.23 -5.51 9.22
N GLU A 57 7.28 -4.19 9.04
CA GLU A 57 6.68 -3.22 9.96
C GLU A 57 5.20 -2.97 9.68
N LEU A 58 4.80 -2.93 8.41
CA LEU A 58 3.47 -2.46 7.99
C LEU A 58 2.57 -3.56 7.44
N VAL A 59 3.15 -4.61 6.83
CA VAL A 59 2.37 -5.63 6.12
C VAL A 59 2.21 -6.89 6.96
N LYS A 60 3.32 -7.55 7.31
CA LYS A 60 3.31 -8.81 8.08
C LYS A 60 2.51 -8.77 9.39
N PRO A 61 2.47 -7.65 10.14
CA PRO A 61 1.68 -7.59 11.38
C PRO A 61 0.17 -7.50 11.17
N LEU A 62 -0.30 -7.21 9.95
CA LEU A 62 -1.70 -6.95 9.65
C LEU A 62 -2.32 -8.09 8.83
N GLU A 63 -3.21 -8.87 9.44
CA GLU A 63 -3.99 -9.89 8.73
C GLU A 63 -4.89 -9.24 7.67
N GLY A 64 -4.98 -9.86 6.48
CA GLY A 64 -5.77 -9.36 5.34
C GLY A 64 -5.09 -8.24 4.54
N LEU A 65 -3.85 -7.86 4.89
CA LEU A 65 -3.05 -6.94 4.09
C LEU A 65 -1.98 -7.70 3.30
N ASP A 66 -2.21 -7.81 2.00
CA ASP A 66 -1.27 -8.39 1.05
C ASP A 66 -0.64 -7.31 0.17
N TYR A 67 0.39 -7.68 -0.59
CA TYR A 67 1.10 -6.75 -1.45
C TYR A 67 1.61 -7.39 -2.74
N ILE A 68 1.65 -6.59 -3.80
CA ILE A 68 2.33 -6.88 -5.06
C ILE A 68 3.31 -5.73 -5.28
N GLY A 69 4.59 -6.04 -5.42
CA GLY A 69 5.61 -5.03 -5.67
C GLY A 69 6.73 -5.57 -6.51
N SER A 70 7.39 -4.68 -7.25
CA SER A 70 8.68 -4.98 -7.87
C SER A 70 9.76 -4.90 -6.79
N ILE A 71 10.12 -6.04 -6.21
CA ILE A 71 11.27 -6.14 -5.31
C ILE A 71 12.56 -6.29 -6.13
N PRO A 72 13.71 -5.77 -5.67
CA PRO A 72 14.99 -6.07 -6.31
C PRO A 72 15.19 -7.59 -6.31
N ILE A 73 15.69 -8.13 -7.42
CA ILE A 73 16.15 -9.51 -7.47
C ILE A 73 17.30 -9.60 -6.46
N LEU A 74 17.10 -10.33 -5.36
CA LEU A 74 18.21 -10.68 -4.48
C LEU A 74 19.15 -11.57 -5.30
N PRO A 75 20.48 -11.32 -5.28
CA PRO A 75 21.43 -12.24 -5.90
C PRO A 75 21.39 -13.62 -5.25
#